data_AF-A0A0M0X2G6-F1
#
_entry.id   AF-A0A0M0X2G6-F1
#
_cell.length_a   1.000
_cell.length_b   1.000
_cell.length_c   1.000
_cell.angle_alpha   90.00
_cell.angle_beta   90.00
_cell.angle_gamma   90.00
#
_symmetry.space_group_name_H-M   'P 1'
#
loop_
_entity.id
_entity.type
_entity.pdbx_description
1 polymer ?
#
loop_
_entity_poly.entity_id
_entity_poly.type
_entity_poly.pdbx_seq_one_letter_code
_entity_poly.pdbx_strand_id
1 'polypeptide(L)' 'MGIQYSTTYFEKLDLLEILYAGQAALKETLPTHNVSKSHLERFEQIEAAIAKLNKEIRILELNIIQSVD' A
#
# COMPACT_ATOMS: atom_id res chain seq x y z
N MET A 1 19.39 15.28 -5.50
CA MET A 1 18.44 14.24 -5.94
C MET A 1 18.15 13.20 -4.85
N GLY A 2 19.12 12.69 -4.07
CA GLY A 2 18.88 11.66 -3.04
C GLY A 2 17.88 12.00 -1.92
N ILE A 3 17.78 13.27 -1.51
CA ILE A 3 16.83 13.71 -0.46
C ILE A 3 15.37 13.57 -0.93
N GLN A 4 15.08 13.94 -2.18
CA GLN A 4 13.73 13.87 -2.74
C GLN A 4 13.24 12.42 -2.89
N TYR A 5 14.12 11.50 -3.31
CA TYR A 5 13.80 10.08 -3.36
C TYR A 5 13.51 9.50 -1.97
N SER A 6 14.24 9.95 -0.95
CA SER A 6 14.02 9.51 0.43
C SER A 6 12.68 10.00 0.98
N THR A 7 12.33 11.28 0.79
CA THR A 7 11.03 11.83 1.22
C THR A 7 9.87 11.09 0.55
N THR A 8 9.89 10.94 -0.77
CA THR A 8 8.82 10.24 -1.51
C THR A 8 8.75 8.75 -1.14
N TYR A 9 9.87 8.12 -0.79
CA TYR A 9 9.89 6.75 -0.28
C TYR A 9 9.15 6.63 1.06
N PHE A 10 9.42 7.50 2.03
CA PHE A 10 8.72 7.48 3.32
C PHE A 10 7.23 7.81 3.20
N GLU A 11 6.85 8.80 2.38
CA GLU A 11 5.44 9.12 2.13
C GLU A 11 4.66 7.92 1.56
N LYS A 12 5.31 7.10 0.72
CA LYS A 12 4.69 5.88 0.20
C LYS A 12 4.60 4.77 1.23
N LEU A 13 5.57 4.65 2.14
CA LEU A 13 5.49 3.71 3.26
C LEU A 13 4.35 4.07 4.22
N ASP A 14 4.19 5.36 4.54
CA ASP A 14 3.09 5.84 5.39
C ASP A 14 1.73 5.52 4.76
N LEU A 15 1.60 5.75 3.44
CA LEU A 15 0.37 5.40 2.72
C LEU A 15 0.12 3.88 2.70
N LEU A 16 1.17 3.07 2.60
CA LEU A 16 1.07 1.61 2.63
C LEU A 16 0.57 1.11 3.98
N GLU A 17 1.06 1.69 5.08
CA GLU A 17 0.60 1.39 6.43
C GLU A 17 -0.90 1.67 6.60
N ILE A 18 -1.36 2.84 6.14
CA ILE A 18 -2.78 3.22 6.18
C ILE A 18 -3.65 2.24 5.38
N LEU A 19 -3.18 1.80 4.21
CA LEU A 19 -3.92 0.84 3.38
C LEU A 19 -4.03 -0.53 4.05
N TYR A 20 -2.97 -1.03 4.69
CA TYR A 20 -3.02 -2.28 5.45
C TYR A 20 -3.94 -2.17 6.69
N ALA A 21 -3.90 -1.05 7.40
CA ALA A 21 -4.81 -0.79 8.51
C ALA A 21 -6.28 -0.76 8.05
N GLY A 22 -6.56 -0.07 6.93
CA GLY A 22 -7.88 -0.03 6.31
C GLY A 22 -8.36 -1.41 5.86
N GLN A 23 -7.46 -2.21 5.27
CA GLN A 23 -7.75 -3.59 4.89
C GLN A 23 -8.09 -4.47 6.09
N ALA A 24 -7.32 -4.38 7.17
CA ALA A 24 -7.55 -5.12 8.40
C ALA A 24 -8.90 -4.76 9.03
N ALA A 25 -9.22 -3.46 9.12
CA ALA A 25 -10.51 -2.99 9.62
C ALA A 25 -11.69 -3.47 8.74
N LEU A 26 -11.53 -3.50 7.42
CA LEU A 26 -12.52 -4.08 6.50
C LEU A 26 -12.68 -5.59 6.72
N LYS A 27 -11.60 -6.30 6.99
CA LYS A 27 -11.61 -7.74 7.29
C LYS A 27 -12.31 -8.05 8.61
N GLU A 28 -12.11 -7.25 9.64
CA GLU A 28 -12.76 -7.40 10.95
C GLU A 28 -14.26 -7.07 10.91
N THR A 29 -14.66 -6.14 10.05
CA THR A 29 -16.07 -5.71 9.91
C THR A 29 -16.89 -6.59 8.96
N LEU A 30 -16.26 -7.54 8.23
CA LEU A 30 -16.94 -8.48 7.36
C LEU A 30 -17.70 -9.53 8.20
N PRO A 31 -19.04 -9.55 8.20
CA PRO A 31 -19.79 -10.60 8.86
C PRO A 31 -19.49 -11.93 8.16
N THR A 32 -19.05 -12.93 8.93
CA THR A 32 -18.62 -14.28 8.49
C THR A 32 -19.67 -15.07 7.69
N HIS A 33 -20.88 -14.53 7.51
CA HIS A 33 -22.01 -15.22 6.90
C HIS A 33 -22.70 -14.47 5.75
N ASN A 34 -22.33 -13.21 5.45
CA ASN A 34 -22.95 -12.48 4.32
C ASN A 34 -22.08 -11.29 3.87
N VAL A 35 -21.03 -11.57 3.10
CA VAL A 35 -20.18 -10.54 2.51
C VAL A 35 -20.97 -9.79 1.45
N SER A 36 -21.33 -8.53 1.74
CA SER A 36 -21.92 -7.65 0.73
C SER A 36 -20.94 -7.47 -0.43
N LYS A 37 -21.41 -7.62 -1.67
CA LYS A 37 -20.61 -7.47 -2.90
C LYS A 37 -19.78 -6.18 -2.89
N SER A 38 -20.35 -5.09 -2.37
CA SER A 38 -19.68 -3.80 -2.24
C SER A 38 -18.48 -3.83 -1.27
N HIS A 39 -18.51 -4.66 -0.23
CA HIS A 39 -17.38 -4.80 0.70
C HIS A 39 -16.25 -5.62 0.08
N LEU A 40 -16.60 -6.67 -0.69
CA LEU A 40 -15.63 -7.45 -1.45
C LEU A 40 -14.93 -6.57 -2.50
N GLU A 41 -15.69 -5.79 -3.27
CA GLU A 41 -15.13 -4.87 -4.27
C GLU A 41 -14.20 -3.84 -3.63
N ARG A 42 -14.54 -3.29 -2.46
CA ARG A 42 -13.66 -2.38 -1.70
C ARG A 42 -12.39 -3.07 -1.22
N PHE A 43 -12.49 -4.30 -0.75
CA PHE A 43 -11.34 -5.09 -0.32
C PHE A 43 -10.39 -5.36 -1.49
N GLU A 44 -10.92 -5.76 -2.65
CA GLU A 44 -10.14 -5.98 -3.87
C GLU A 44 -9.47 -4.69 -4.38
N GLN A 45 -10.16 -3.54 -4.27
CA GLN A 45 -9.58 -2.24 -4.62
C GLN A 45 -8.40 -1.88 -3.72
N ILE A 46 -8.50 -2.14 -2.42
CA ILE A 46 -7.41 -1.90 -1.46
C ILE A 46 -6.24 -2.84 -1.74
N GLU A 47 -6.49 -4.12 -2.00
CA GLU A 47 -5.46 -5.08 -2.40
C GLU A 47 -4.72 -4.64 -3.67
N ALA A 48 -5.46 -4.19 -4.69
CA ALA A 48 -4.86 -3.67 -5.91
C ALA A 48 -4.01 -2.41 -5.66
N ALA A 49 -4.48 -1.52 -4.78
CA ALA A 49 -3.74 -0.32 -4.39
C ALA A 49 -2.45 -0.66 -3.63
N ILE A 50 -2.50 -1.60 -2.69
CA ILE A 50 -1.34 -2.12 -1.95
C ILE A 50 -0.31 -2.73 -2.91
N ALA A 51 -0.75 -3.60 -3.83
CA ALA A 51 0.14 -4.24 -4.80
C ALA A 51 0.84 -3.21 -5.70
N LYS A 52 0.11 -2.21 -6.17
CA LYS A 52 0.68 -1.11 -6.96
C LYS A 52 1.69 -0.30 -6.16
N LEU A 53 1.34 0.07 -4.93
CA LEU A 53 2.20 0.89 -4.08
C LEU A 53 3.50 0.16 -3.70
N ASN A 54 3.43 -1.13 -3.38
CA ASN A 54 4.60 -1.97 -3.15
C ASN A 54 5.56 -2.00 -4.35
N LYS A 55 5.03 -2.07 -5.57
CA LYS A 55 5.86 -2.02 -6.78
C LYS A 55 6.56 -0.67 -6.93
N GLU A 56 5.87 0.43 -6.65
CA GLU A 56 6.44 1.78 -6.70
C GLU A 56 7.53 1.99 -5.64
N ILE A 57 7.29 1.51 -4.41
CA ILE A 57 8.29 1.52 -3.33
C ILE A 57 9.53 0.74 -3.76
N ARG A 58 9.38 -0.45 -4.33
CA ARG A 58 10.51 -1.27 -4.80
C ARG A 58 11.36 -0.57 -5.86
N ILE A 59 10.74 0.20 -6.77
CA ILE A 59 11.45 1.00 -7.77
C ILE A 59 12.23 2.13 -7.09
N LEU A 60 11.64 2.79 -6.08
CA LEU A 60 12.34 3.83 -5.31
C LEU A 60 13.51 3.26 -4.52
N GLU A 61 13.36 2.10 -3.88
CA GLU A 61 14.45 1.40 -3.18
C GLU A 61 15.64 1.15 -4.12
N LEU A 62 15.37 0.62 -5.32
CA LEU A 62 16.40 0.37 -6.33
C LEU A 62 17.11 1.67 -6.73
N ASN A 63 16.35 2.74 -7.00
CA ASN A 63 16.92 4.04 -7.36
C ASN A 63 17.75 4.65 -6.22
N ILE A 64 17.32 4.50 -4.97
CA ILE A 64 18.08 4.97 -3.79
C ILE A 64 19.39 4.22 -3.69
N ILE A 65 19.37 2.88 -3.78
CA ILE A 65 20.59 2.04 -3.73
C ILE A 65 21.55 2.41 -4.85
N GLN A 66 21.07 2.49 -6.09
CA GLN A 66 21.89 2.85 -7.26
C GLN A 66 22.40 4.30 -7.25
N SER A 67 21.83 5.18 -6.42
CA SER A 67 22.29 6.56 -6.27
C SER A 67 23.33 6.72 -5.15
N VAL A 68 23.58 5.68 -4.37
CA VAL A 68 24.54 5.66 -3.25
C VAL A 68 25.84 4.95 -3.63
N ASP A 69 25.81 4.04 -4.60
CA ASP A 69 26.98 3.52 -5.34
C ASP A 69 27.53 4.55 -6.35
#